data_AF-A0A672GUR7-F1
#
_entry.id   AF-A0A672GUR7-F1
#
_cell.length_a   1.000
_cell.length_b   1.000
_cell.length_c   1.000
_cell.angle_alpha   90.00
_cell.angle_beta   90.00
_cell.angle_gamma   90.00
#
_symmetry.space_group_name_H-M   'P 1'
#
loop_
_entity.id
_entity.type
_entity.pdbx_description
1 polymer ?
#
loop_
_entity_poly.entity_id
_entity_poly.type
_entity_poly.pdbx_seq_one_letter_code
_entity_poly.pdbx_strand_id
1 'polypeptide(L)'
;TNKTEVIQQIRVSLRGLMDQPCSFSNHKAPIPDGERVDFDDIHRKRMEKDLMELQTLIEVHFESRKKEEEEIIQLKERIEKRRSERAEQHRIRSEREKDQFTRTPRKEEEEAKKRAEEDAKKKKNLTSLHFGGYMQKLTEKRSGKRQTEREKKKKILNERRKCLDIEHMSQEKLKEKAKELWEWMYELEAEKFELQYQFTRQKYEPHSFATLTFSNSAFSAVGLVAESRSHLPNTRCFNM
;
A
#
# COMPACT_ATOMS: atom_id res chain seq x y z
N THR A 1 17.94 -21.20 0.34
CA THR A 1 18.48 -22.53 -0.01
C THR A 1 18.93 -22.48 -1.45
N ASN A 2 20.19 -22.84 -1.65
CA ASN A 2 21.05 -22.21 -2.65
C ASN A 2 20.69 -22.61 -4.08
N LYS A 3 20.56 -21.64 -4.99
CA LYS A 3 20.53 -21.91 -6.45
C LYS A 3 21.73 -22.78 -6.87
N THR A 4 22.86 -22.60 -6.20
CA THR A 4 24.08 -23.41 -6.35
C THR A 4 23.91 -24.85 -5.88
N GLU A 5 23.12 -25.13 -4.84
CA GLU A 5 22.81 -26.51 -4.40
C GLU A 5 21.93 -27.23 -5.41
N VAL A 6 20.91 -26.57 -5.96
CA VAL A 6 20.03 -27.18 -6.98
C VAL A 6 20.80 -27.48 -8.27
N ILE A 7 21.68 -26.57 -8.70
CA ILE A 7 22.56 -26.80 -9.86
C ILE A 7 23.56 -27.92 -9.59
N GLN A 8 24.11 -28.02 -8.37
CA GLN A 8 24.96 -29.15 -8.00
C GLN A 8 24.18 -30.47 -7.95
N GLN A 9 22.94 -30.46 -7.48
CA GLN A 9 22.10 -31.65 -7.37
C GLN A 9 21.63 -32.15 -8.75
N ILE A 10 21.35 -31.24 -9.68
CA ILE A 10 21.10 -31.54 -11.10
C ILE A 10 22.38 -32.08 -11.77
N ARG A 11 23.55 -31.49 -11.49
CA ARG A 11 24.85 -31.96 -12.03
C ARG A 11 25.24 -33.34 -11.50
N VAL A 12 24.93 -33.66 -10.24
CA VAL A 12 25.16 -35.00 -9.65
C VAL A 12 24.18 -36.03 -10.21
N SER A 13 22.91 -35.64 -10.40
CA SER A 13 21.88 -36.54 -10.96
C SER A 13 22.10 -36.84 -12.45
N LEU A 14 22.57 -35.86 -13.23
CA LEU A 14 22.95 -36.06 -14.64
C LEU A 14 24.24 -36.86 -14.80
N ARG A 15 25.18 -36.76 -13.85
CA ARG A 15 26.40 -37.58 -13.84
C ARG A 15 26.09 -39.06 -13.56
N GLY A 16 25.09 -39.35 -12.71
CA GLY A 16 24.65 -40.72 -12.45
C GLY A 16 23.91 -41.41 -13.61
N LEU A 17 23.33 -40.65 -14.55
CA LEU A 17 22.66 -41.18 -15.75
C LEU A 17 23.60 -41.35 -16.96
N MET A 18 24.76 -40.69 -16.95
CA MET A 18 25.80 -40.85 -17.98
C MET A 18 26.89 -41.87 -17.61
N ASP A 19 26.93 -42.32 -16.34
CA ASP A 19 27.89 -43.31 -15.84
C ASP A 19 27.28 -44.73 -15.73
N GLN A 20 26.24 -45.06 -16.51
CA GLN A 20 26.00 -46.48 -16.79
C GLN A 20 27.16 -46.97 -17.67
N PRO A 21 27.97 -47.93 -17.20
CA PRO A 21 29.03 -48.46 -18.03
C PRO A 21 28.38 -49.16 -19.22
N CYS A 22 28.43 -48.55 -20.40
CA CYS A 22 28.52 -49.32 -21.62
C CYS A 22 29.71 -50.25 -21.42
N SER A 23 29.44 -51.53 -21.17
CA SER A 23 30.46 -52.55 -21.06
C SER A 23 31.14 -52.70 -22.42
N PHE A 24 32.07 -51.80 -22.72
CA PHE A 24 33.07 -51.99 -23.75
C PHE A 24 34.06 -52.99 -23.17
N SER A 25 33.72 -54.27 -23.29
CA SER A 25 34.65 -55.37 -23.06
C SER A 25 35.76 -55.27 -24.10
N ASN A 26 36.84 -54.56 -23.76
CA ASN A 26 38.14 -54.71 -24.42
C ASN A 26 38.75 -56.05 -23.99
N HIS A 27 38.22 -57.13 -24.54
CA HIS A 27 38.91 -58.41 -24.55
C HIS A 27 39.70 -58.48 -25.85
N LYS A 28 41.02 -58.28 -25.75
CA LYS A 28 41.97 -58.77 -26.76
C LYS A 28 41.91 -60.29 -26.72
N ALA A 29 41.05 -60.89 -27.53
CA ALA A 29 41.03 -62.32 -27.79
C ALA A 29 42.22 -62.68 -28.70
N PRO A 30 42.92 -63.81 -28.46
CA PRO A 30 43.90 -64.32 -29.41
C PRO A 30 43.15 -64.76 -30.67
N ILE A 31 43.53 -64.23 -31.82
CA ILE A 31 42.88 -64.47 -33.11
C ILE A 31 42.97 -65.97 -33.46
N PRO A 32 41.86 -66.72 -33.57
CA PRO A 32 41.81 -67.94 -34.37
C PRO A 32 41.42 -67.57 -35.80
N ASP A 33 42.11 -68.18 -36.76
CA ASP A 33 42.00 -67.91 -38.19
C ASP A 33 40.57 -67.98 -38.73
N GLY A 34 40.17 -66.90 -39.42
CA GLY A 34 39.33 -67.02 -40.61
C GLY A 34 37.83 -67.13 -40.44
N GLU A 35 37.20 -66.48 -39.45
CA GLU A 35 35.75 -66.24 -39.53
C GLU A 35 35.47 -65.01 -40.40
N ARG A 36 34.92 -65.28 -41.59
CA ARG A 36 34.54 -64.27 -42.59
C ARG A 36 33.67 -63.21 -41.90
N VAL A 37 34.19 -61.98 -41.81
CA VAL A 37 33.44 -60.83 -41.30
C VAL A 37 32.21 -60.62 -42.21
N ASP A 38 31.03 -61.01 -41.73
CA ASP A 38 29.78 -60.79 -42.45
C ASP A 38 29.41 -59.31 -42.39
N PHE A 39 29.70 -58.60 -43.48
CA PHE A 39 29.37 -57.17 -43.63
C PHE A 39 27.86 -56.89 -43.45
N ASP A 40 27.02 -57.85 -43.80
CA ASP A 40 25.57 -57.77 -43.57
C ASP A 40 25.22 -57.79 -42.07
N ASP A 41 26.00 -58.49 -41.24
CA ASP A 41 25.79 -58.52 -39.80
C ASP A 41 26.20 -57.20 -39.13
N ILE A 42 27.29 -56.59 -39.60
CA ILE A 42 27.71 -55.25 -39.17
C ILE A 42 26.64 -54.22 -39.54
N HIS A 43 26.07 -54.31 -40.75
CA HIS A 43 25.05 -53.37 -41.19
C HIS A 43 23.74 -53.53 -40.39
N ARG A 44 23.31 -54.77 -40.12
CA ARG A 44 22.15 -55.03 -39.24
C ARG A 44 22.36 -54.49 -37.83
N LYS A 45 23.52 -54.76 -37.21
CA LYS A 45 23.84 -54.26 -35.86
C LYS A 45 23.88 -52.74 -35.79
N ARG A 46 24.37 -52.07 -36.84
CA ARG A 46 24.31 -50.60 -36.92
C ARG A 46 22.85 -50.10 -36.95
N MET A 47 22.02 -50.66 -37.82
CA MET A 47 20.61 -50.28 -37.93
C MET A 47 19.84 -50.54 -36.62
N GLU A 48 20.11 -51.66 -35.95
CA GLU A 48 19.50 -51.98 -34.66
C GLU A 48 19.94 -51.02 -33.55
N LYS A 49 21.23 -50.66 -33.51
CA LYS A 49 21.76 -49.67 -32.55
C LYS A 49 21.12 -48.30 -32.76
N ASP A 50 21.03 -47.84 -34.00
CA ASP A 50 20.46 -46.55 -34.34
C ASP A 50 18.95 -46.51 -34.03
N LEU A 51 18.24 -47.62 -34.26
CA LEU A 51 16.82 -47.76 -33.90
C LEU A 51 16.62 -47.68 -32.38
N MET A 52 17.45 -48.39 -31.60
CA MET A 52 17.40 -48.37 -30.14
C MET A 52 17.76 -46.99 -29.57
N GLU A 53 18.77 -46.33 -30.12
CA GLU A 53 19.19 -44.99 -29.73
C GLU A 53 18.07 -43.97 -29.98
N LEU A 54 17.40 -44.06 -31.13
CA LEU A 54 16.23 -43.25 -31.46
C LEU A 54 15.07 -43.50 -30.48
N GLN A 55 14.74 -44.76 -30.18
CA GLN A 55 13.69 -45.10 -29.20
C GLN A 55 14.00 -44.52 -27.82
N THR A 56 15.24 -44.68 -27.35
CA THR A 56 15.68 -44.16 -26.06
C THR A 56 15.59 -42.63 -26.01
N LEU A 57 16.01 -41.94 -27.08
CA LEU A 57 15.94 -40.48 -27.15
C LEU A 57 14.49 -39.97 -27.12
N ILE A 58 13.59 -40.68 -27.81
CA ILE A 58 12.16 -40.39 -27.82
C ILE A 58 11.60 -40.53 -26.40
N GLU A 59 11.86 -41.65 -25.72
CA GLU A 59 11.38 -41.91 -24.36
C GLU A 59 11.91 -40.88 -23.35
N VAL A 60 13.22 -40.60 -23.38
CA VAL A 60 13.84 -39.58 -22.51
C VAL A 60 13.23 -38.21 -22.75
N HIS A 61 12.98 -37.83 -24.00
CA HIS A 61 12.36 -36.54 -24.31
C HIS A 61 10.94 -36.43 -23.74
N PHE A 62 10.11 -37.45 -23.94
CA PHE A 62 8.75 -37.47 -23.40
C PHE A 62 8.73 -37.51 -21.86
N GLU A 63 9.59 -38.30 -21.24
CA GLU A 63 9.69 -38.32 -19.78
C GLU A 63 10.16 -36.99 -19.20
N SER A 64 11.17 -36.35 -19.82
CA SER A 64 11.66 -35.03 -19.38
C SER A 64 10.55 -34.00 -19.47
N ARG A 65 9.87 -33.93 -20.61
CA ARG A 65 8.74 -33.01 -20.84
C ARG A 65 7.60 -33.25 -19.87
N LYS A 66 7.24 -34.50 -19.61
CA LYS A 66 6.18 -34.86 -18.67
C LYS A 66 6.53 -34.44 -17.24
N LYS A 67 7.77 -34.71 -16.78
CA LYS A 67 8.25 -34.29 -15.45
C LYS A 67 8.25 -32.76 -15.32
N GLU A 68 8.74 -32.04 -16.32
CA GLU A 68 8.69 -30.57 -16.35
C GLU A 68 7.26 -30.03 -16.27
N GLU A 69 6.31 -30.63 -17.00
CA GLU A 69 4.91 -30.22 -17.00
C GLU A 69 4.25 -30.47 -15.64
N GLU A 70 4.50 -31.63 -15.02
CA GLU A 70 4.03 -31.93 -13.66
C GLU A 70 4.58 -30.94 -12.64
N GLU A 71 5.86 -30.58 -12.70
CA GLU A 71 6.47 -29.58 -11.83
C GLU A 71 5.85 -28.18 -12.01
N ILE A 72 5.62 -27.76 -13.26
CA ILE A 72 4.97 -26.49 -13.56
C ILE A 72 3.53 -26.47 -13.00
N ILE A 73 2.79 -27.57 -13.15
CA ILE A 73 1.43 -27.69 -12.62
C ILE A 73 1.45 -27.60 -11.08
N GLN A 74 2.33 -28.34 -10.41
CA GLN A 74 2.47 -28.29 -8.95
C GLN A 74 2.83 -26.88 -8.45
N LEU A 75 3.72 -26.17 -9.15
CA LEU A 75 4.08 -24.79 -8.79
C LEU A 75 2.91 -23.82 -8.98
N LYS A 76 2.16 -23.94 -10.08
CA LYS A 76 0.94 -23.15 -10.32
C LYS A 76 -0.10 -23.40 -9.24
N GLU A 77 -0.35 -24.65 -8.88
CA GLU A 77 -1.29 -25.00 -7.81
C GLU A 77 -0.87 -24.38 -6.46
N ARG A 78 0.42 -24.43 -6.12
CA ARG A 78 0.93 -23.80 -4.87
C ARG A 78 0.81 -22.28 -4.89
N ILE A 79 0.99 -21.64 -6.04
CA ILE A 79 0.79 -20.19 -6.18
C ILE A 79 -0.69 -19.85 -6.04
N GLU A 80 -1.56 -20.61 -6.69
CA GLU A 80 -3.01 -20.40 -6.66
C GLU A 80 -3.56 -20.61 -5.25
N LYS A 81 -3.10 -21.65 -4.56
CA LYS A 81 -3.41 -21.87 -3.13
C LYS A 81 -3.03 -20.65 -2.29
N ARG A 82 -1.79 -20.13 -2.41
CA ARG A 82 -1.38 -18.92 -1.68
C ARG A 82 -2.14 -17.64 -2.08
N ARG A 83 -2.64 -17.56 -3.32
CA ARG A 83 -3.51 -16.45 -3.75
C ARG A 83 -4.87 -16.56 -3.09
N SER A 84 -5.49 -17.75 -3.13
CA SER A 84 -6.78 -18.01 -2.48
C SER A 84 -6.72 -17.79 -0.97
N GLU A 85 -5.67 -18.24 -0.29
CA GLU A 85 -5.46 -18.00 1.15
C GLU A 85 -5.37 -16.50 1.48
N ARG A 86 -4.63 -15.72 0.67
CA ARG A 86 -4.56 -14.26 0.86
C ARG A 86 -5.90 -13.59 0.61
N ALA A 87 -6.63 -14.01 -0.42
CA ALA A 87 -7.97 -13.50 -0.71
C ALA A 87 -8.93 -13.79 0.46
N GLU A 88 -8.87 -15.00 1.01
CA GLU A 88 -9.70 -15.41 2.14
C GLU A 88 -9.35 -14.66 3.43
N GLN A 89 -8.05 -14.48 3.71
CA GLN A 89 -7.61 -13.62 4.83
C GLN A 89 -8.12 -12.18 4.70
N HIS A 90 -8.12 -11.64 3.48
CA HIS A 90 -8.68 -10.32 3.21
C HIS A 90 -10.20 -10.28 3.40
N ARG A 91 -10.94 -11.31 2.98
CA ARG A 91 -12.39 -11.44 3.23
C ARG A 91 -12.69 -11.48 4.72
N ILE A 92 -12.01 -12.34 5.48
CA ILE A 92 -12.18 -12.46 6.93
C ILE A 92 -11.86 -11.14 7.64
N ARG A 93 -10.79 -10.44 7.23
CA ARG A 93 -10.46 -9.12 7.80
C ARG A 93 -11.54 -8.10 7.51
N SER A 94 -12.01 -8.02 6.26
CA SER A 94 -13.09 -7.10 5.86
C SER A 94 -14.39 -7.41 6.59
N GLU A 95 -14.74 -8.68 6.77
CA GLU A 95 -15.92 -9.11 7.51
C GLU A 95 -15.82 -8.74 8.99
N ARG A 96 -14.68 -9.01 9.65
CA ARG A 96 -14.45 -8.60 11.04
C ARG A 96 -14.51 -7.08 11.24
N GLU A 97 -14.02 -6.30 10.29
CA GLU A 97 -14.13 -4.83 10.32
C GLU A 97 -15.58 -4.36 10.15
N LYS A 98 -16.35 -4.98 9.25
CA LYS A 98 -17.80 -4.72 9.10
C LYS A 98 -18.59 -5.14 10.34
N ASP A 99 -18.23 -6.25 10.97
CA ASP A 99 -18.88 -6.75 12.18
C ASP A 99 -18.58 -5.84 13.39
N GLN A 100 -17.34 -5.36 13.52
CA GLN A 100 -17.01 -4.32 14.50
C GLN A 100 -17.76 -3.02 14.22
N PHE A 101 -17.87 -2.61 12.96
CA PHE A 101 -18.60 -1.41 12.56
C PHE A 101 -20.12 -1.52 12.74
N THR A 102 -20.71 -2.72 12.73
CA THR A 102 -22.16 -2.93 12.91
C THR A 102 -22.54 -3.26 14.35
N ARG A 103 -21.62 -3.83 15.15
CA ARG A 103 -21.81 -4.06 16.60
C ARG A 103 -21.66 -2.78 17.43
N THR A 104 -20.83 -1.83 17.02
CA THR A 104 -20.68 -0.54 17.71
C THR A 104 -21.96 0.33 17.65
N PRO A 105 -22.68 0.49 16.52
CA PRO A 105 -23.91 1.27 16.50
C PRO A 105 -25.08 0.54 17.14
N ARG A 106 -25.21 -0.79 17.03
CA ARG A 106 -26.40 -1.49 17.57
C ARG A 106 -26.41 -1.63 19.10
N LYS A 107 -25.26 -1.79 19.75
CA LYS A 107 -25.19 -1.79 21.22
C LYS A 107 -25.25 -0.38 21.81
N GLU A 108 -24.68 0.63 21.15
CA GLU A 108 -24.83 2.02 21.60
C GLU A 108 -26.22 2.59 21.33
N GLU A 109 -26.94 2.17 20.29
CA GLU A 109 -28.27 2.73 19.97
C GLU A 109 -29.37 2.20 20.90
N GLU A 110 -29.34 0.91 21.30
CA GLU A 110 -30.27 0.35 22.31
C GLU A 110 -29.93 0.82 23.74
N GLU A 111 -28.65 0.90 24.10
CA GLU A 111 -28.22 1.34 25.43
C GLU A 111 -28.36 2.88 25.59
N ALA A 112 -28.17 3.67 24.51
CA ALA A 112 -28.39 5.11 24.52
C ALA A 112 -29.88 5.47 24.55
N LYS A 113 -30.77 4.67 23.95
CA LYS A 113 -32.22 4.91 24.05
C LYS A 113 -32.73 4.69 25.48
N LYS A 114 -32.25 3.63 26.15
CA LYS A 114 -32.58 3.33 27.55
C LYS A 114 -31.95 4.34 28.54
N ARG A 115 -30.71 4.78 28.29
CA ARG A 115 -30.07 5.87 29.05
C ARG A 115 -30.73 7.23 28.80
N ALA A 116 -31.19 7.52 27.58
CA ALA A 116 -31.88 8.77 27.27
C ALA A 116 -33.26 8.86 27.93
N GLU A 117 -33.98 7.74 28.07
CA GLU A 117 -35.24 7.69 28.83
C GLU A 117 -35.02 7.87 30.34
N GLU A 118 -34.00 7.25 30.93
CA GLU A 118 -33.63 7.47 32.34
C GLU A 118 -33.07 8.87 32.61
N ASP A 119 -32.24 9.41 31.71
CA ASP A 119 -31.72 10.78 31.81
C ASP A 119 -32.80 11.82 31.55
N ALA A 120 -33.78 11.58 30.66
CA ALA A 120 -34.91 12.50 30.51
C ALA A 120 -35.76 12.55 31.79
N LYS A 121 -35.90 11.41 32.49
CA LYS A 121 -36.61 11.33 33.77
C LYS A 121 -35.80 11.98 34.91
N LYS A 122 -34.47 11.81 34.93
CA LYS A 122 -33.57 12.48 35.90
C LYS A 122 -33.36 13.96 35.62
N LYS A 123 -33.29 14.38 34.36
CA LYS A 123 -33.11 15.78 33.93
C LYS A 123 -34.37 16.60 34.16
N LYS A 124 -35.57 16.02 34.04
CA LYS A 124 -36.82 16.63 34.53
C LYS A 124 -36.80 16.88 36.04
N ASN A 125 -36.06 16.07 36.80
CA ASN A 125 -35.95 16.19 38.26
C ASN A 125 -34.74 17.05 38.71
N LEU A 126 -33.81 17.38 37.81
CA LEU A 126 -32.51 17.98 38.17
C LEU A 126 -32.12 19.14 37.23
N THR A 127 -33.08 19.97 36.81
CA THR A 127 -32.74 21.25 36.18
C THR A 127 -32.47 22.31 37.24
N SER A 128 -31.21 22.45 37.66
CA SER A 128 -30.71 23.74 38.15
C SER A 128 -29.18 23.79 38.06
N LEU A 129 -28.71 24.76 37.28
CA LEU A 129 -27.39 25.41 37.35
C LEU A 129 -26.17 24.67 36.76
N HIS A 130 -25.68 25.25 35.65
CA HIS A 130 -24.26 25.32 35.24
C HIS A 130 -23.50 24.07 34.76
N PHE A 131 -24.13 23.18 33.97
CA PHE A 131 -23.41 22.09 33.25
C PHE A 131 -23.29 22.28 31.72
N GLY A 132 -23.45 23.51 31.22
CA GLY A 132 -23.52 23.81 29.78
C GLY A 132 -22.22 23.56 29.00
N GLY A 133 -21.06 23.81 29.60
CA GLY A 133 -19.77 23.76 28.87
C GLY A 133 -19.20 22.35 28.66
N TYR A 134 -19.52 21.39 29.54
CA TYR A 134 -19.01 20.02 29.45
C TYR A 134 -19.88 19.14 28.53
N MET A 135 -21.20 19.38 28.52
CA MET A 135 -22.13 18.64 27.65
C MET A 135 -21.91 18.91 26.16
N GLN A 136 -21.55 20.14 25.78
CA GLN A 136 -21.32 20.50 24.38
C GLN A 136 -20.13 19.74 23.76
N LYS A 137 -19.08 19.50 24.56
CA LYS A 137 -17.90 18.71 24.15
C LYS A 137 -18.21 17.21 24.04
N LEU A 138 -19.19 16.70 24.79
CA LEU A 138 -19.64 15.31 24.72
C LEU A 138 -20.63 15.06 23.58
N THR A 139 -21.52 16.02 23.29
CA THR A 139 -22.43 15.93 22.14
C THR A 139 -21.68 16.01 20.81
N GLU A 140 -20.64 16.86 20.70
CA GLU A 140 -19.77 16.87 19.50
C GLU A 140 -18.94 15.59 19.33
N LYS A 141 -18.61 14.89 20.42
CA LYS A 141 -17.92 13.58 20.34
C LYS A 141 -18.83 12.43 19.95
N ARG A 142 -20.15 12.52 20.22
CA ARG A 142 -21.16 11.55 19.79
C ARG A 142 -21.65 11.76 18.36
N SER A 143 -21.55 12.98 17.82
CA SER A 143 -21.85 13.26 16.42
C SER A 143 -20.69 12.81 15.53
N GLY A 144 -20.73 11.54 15.10
CA GLY A 144 -19.96 10.98 13.97
C GLY A 144 -18.51 11.42 13.88
N LYS A 145 -17.59 10.60 14.40
CA LYS A 145 -16.13 10.77 14.38
C LYS A 145 -15.67 11.72 13.25
N ARG A 146 -15.51 13.01 13.58
CA ARG A 146 -14.99 14.01 12.64
C ARG A 146 -13.70 13.44 12.07
N GLN A 147 -13.69 13.20 10.75
CA GLN A 147 -12.56 12.59 10.07
C GLN A 147 -11.30 13.38 10.43
N THR A 148 -10.29 12.68 10.96
CA THR A 148 -9.09 13.37 11.43
C THR A 148 -8.39 14.04 10.24
N GLU A 149 -7.72 15.18 10.45
CA GLU A 149 -6.97 15.85 9.38
C GLU A 149 -5.92 14.92 8.74
N ARG A 150 -5.40 13.96 9.53
CA ARG A 150 -4.53 12.88 9.04
C ARG A 150 -5.23 11.95 8.06
N GLU A 151 -6.47 11.56 8.33
CA GLU A 151 -7.28 10.73 7.44
C GLU A 151 -7.71 11.48 6.18
N LYS A 152 -8.06 12.77 6.30
CA LYS A 152 -8.39 13.62 5.14
C LYS A 152 -7.17 13.79 4.22
N LYS A 153 -6.01 14.11 4.79
CA LYS A 153 -4.74 14.19 4.03
C LYS A 153 -4.44 12.87 3.33
N LYS A 154 -4.60 11.74 4.01
CA LYS A 154 -4.37 10.41 3.43
C LYS A 154 -5.35 10.12 2.29
N LYS A 155 -6.62 10.48 2.45
CA LYS A 155 -7.67 10.32 1.41
C LYS A 155 -7.35 11.17 0.17
N ILE A 156 -7.08 12.46 0.34
CA ILE A 156 -6.75 13.38 -0.76
C ILE A 156 -5.48 12.94 -1.49
N LEU A 157 -4.43 12.54 -0.76
CA LEU A 157 -3.19 12.04 -1.38
C LEU A 157 -3.39 10.73 -2.13
N ASN A 158 -4.31 9.87 -1.68
CA ASN A 158 -4.62 8.63 -2.38
C ASN A 158 -5.46 8.88 -3.64
N GLU A 159 -6.39 9.84 -3.60
CA GLU A 159 -7.16 10.29 -4.77
C GLU A 159 -6.26 10.92 -5.85
N ARG A 160 -5.21 11.65 -5.44
CA ARG A 160 -4.22 12.23 -6.37
C ARG A 160 -3.23 11.21 -6.94
N ARG A 161 -3.10 10.01 -6.34
CA ARG A 161 -2.19 8.97 -6.86
C ARG A 161 -2.81 8.33 -8.09
N LYS A 162 -2.20 8.57 -9.24
CA LYS A 162 -2.48 7.81 -10.47
C LYS A 162 -1.75 6.47 -10.40
N CYS A 163 -2.48 5.37 -10.51
CA CYS A 163 -1.87 4.04 -10.64
C CYS A 163 -1.17 3.96 -11.99
N LEU A 164 0.08 3.46 -12.01
CA LEU A 164 0.87 3.32 -13.23
C LEU A 164 0.96 1.83 -13.57
N ASP A 165 0.46 1.46 -14.75
CA ASP A 165 0.69 0.14 -15.35
C ASP A 165 1.85 0.25 -16.34
N ILE A 166 2.94 -0.48 -16.06
CA ILE A 166 4.21 -0.37 -16.78
C ILE A 166 4.53 -1.68 -17.52
N GLU A 167 3.89 -2.80 -17.18
CA GLU A 167 4.31 -4.13 -17.65
C GLU A 167 3.98 -4.39 -19.13
N HIS A 168 3.00 -3.69 -19.69
CA HIS A 168 2.46 -3.99 -21.03
C HIS A 168 2.62 -2.83 -22.04
N MET A 169 3.50 -1.86 -21.76
CA MET A 169 3.67 -0.67 -22.61
C MET A 169 4.81 -0.84 -23.63
N SER A 170 4.64 -0.30 -24.85
CA SER A 170 5.71 -0.23 -25.84
C SER A 170 6.77 0.83 -25.48
N GLN A 171 7.97 0.69 -26.01
CA GLN A 171 9.11 1.57 -25.69
C GLN A 171 8.84 3.05 -25.96
N GLU A 172 8.14 3.39 -27.05
CA GLU A 172 7.77 4.76 -27.37
C GLU A 172 6.77 5.33 -26.34
N LYS A 173 5.75 4.55 -25.97
CA LYS A 173 4.77 4.95 -24.96
C LYS A 173 5.39 5.12 -23.57
N LEU A 174 6.42 4.33 -23.24
CA LEU A 174 7.17 4.50 -21.99
C LEU A 174 7.94 5.82 -21.96
N LYS A 175 8.51 6.26 -23.09
CA LYS A 175 9.18 7.56 -23.19
C LYS A 175 8.20 8.71 -23.04
N GLU A 176 7.02 8.61 -23.64
CA GLU A 176 5.95 9.60 -23.47
C GLU A 176 5.47 9.66 -22.02
N LYS A 177 5.20 8.50 -21.40
CA LYS A 177 4.81 8.44 -19.98
C LYS A 177 5.88 8.98 -19.03
N ALA A 178 7.16 8.77 -19.33
CA ALA A 178 8.24 9.35 -18.55
C ALA A 178 8.24 10.90 -18.63
N LYS A 179 7.98 11.46 -19.82
CA LYS A 179 7.84 12.91 -20.01
C LYS A 179 6.62 13.46 -19.26
N GLU A 180 5.46 12.82 -19.38
CA GLU A 180 4.24 13.23 -18.67
C GLU A 180 4.44 13.21 -17.14
N LEU A 181 5.13 12.20 -16.59
CA LEU A 181 5.43 12.12 -15.17
C LEU A 181 6.42 13.19 -14.73
N TRP A 182 7.38 13.53 -15.59
CA TRP A 182 8.34 14.61 -15.34
C TRP A 182 7.65 15.98 -15.33
N GLU A 183 6.77 16.25 -16.30
CA GLU A 183 5.95 17.47 -16.35
C GLU A 183 5.06 17.58 -15.10
N TRP A 184 4.40 16.48 -14.72
CA TRP A 184 3.57 16.43 -13.51
C TRP A 184 4.37 16.69 -12.23
N MET A 185 5.59 16.18 -12.13
CA MET A 185 6.49 16.48 -11.01
C MET A 185 6.88 17.96 -10.99
N TYR A 186 7.21 18.53 -12.15
CA TYR A 186 7.58 19.93 -12.29
C TYR A 186 6.46 20.89 -11.88
N GLU A 187 5.22 20.61 -12.31
CA GLU A 187 4.03 21.38 -11.90
C GLU A 187 3.83 21.37 -10.38
N LEU A 188 3.94 20.18 -9.75
CA LEU A 188 3.80 20.05 -8.29
C LEU A 188 4.91 20.79 -7.52
N GLU A 189 6.13 20.83 -8.06
CA GLU A 189 7.23 21.62 -7.47
C GLU A 189 6.97 23.13 -7.57
N ALA A 190 6.47 23.59 -8.72
CA ALA A 190 6.09 25.00 -8.91
C ALA A 190 4.97 25.41 -7.94
N GLU A 191 3.91 24.61 -7.82
CA GLU A 191 2.82 24.86 -6.87
C GLU A 191 3.32 24.89 -5.42
N LYS A 192 4.20 23.94 -5.05
CA LYS A 192 4.81 23.90 -3.72
C LYS A 192 5.62 25.18 -3.45
N PHE A 193 6.41 25.64 -4.42
CA PHE A 193 7.22 26.84 -4.29
C PHE A 193 6.35 28.08 -4.06
N GLU A 194 5.29 28.27 -4.87
CA GLU A 194 4.36 29.38 -4.71
C GLU A 194 3.67 29.33 -3.34
N LEU A 195 3.20 28.17 -2.90
CA LEU A 195 2.60 28.02 -1.57
C LEU A 195 3.57 28.31 -0.43
N GLN A 196 4.84 27.92 -0.57
CA GLN A 196 5.88 28.25 0.42
C GLN A 196 6.17 29.75 0.45
N TYR A 197 6.22 30.39 -0.71
CA TYR A 197 6.40 31.84 -0.82
C TYR A 197 5.22 32.59 -0.20
N GLN A 198 3.98 32.19 -0.52
CA GLN A 198 2.76 32.75 0.07
C GLN A 198 2.71 32.53 1.58
N PHE A 199 3.04 31.34 2.07
CA PHE A 199 3.09 31.06 3.51
C PHE A 199 4.11 31.96 4.23
N THR A 200 5.27 32.18 3.60
CA THR A 200 6.29 33.08 4.13
C THR A 200 5.78 34.52 4.15
N ARG A 201 5.14 35.02 3.09
CA ARG A 201 4.51 36.36 3.07
C ARG A 201 3.40 36.50 4.11
N GLN A 202 2.52 35.51 4.22
CA GLN A 202 1.47 35.41 5.23
C GLN A 202 2.00 35.27 6.66
N LYS A 203 3.30 35.04 6.87
CA LYS A 203 3.90 35.14 8.20
C LYS A 203 4.20 36.59 8.56
N TYR A 204 4.55 37.44 7.58
CA TYR A 204 4.94 38.84 7.83
C TYR A 204 3.77 39.84 7.74
N GLU A 205 2.81 39.61 6.84
CA GLU A 205 1.55 40.39 6.74
C GLU A 205 0.67 40.40 8.03
N PRO A 206 0.46 39.31 8.79
CA PRO A 206 -0.33 39.38 10.01
C PRO A 206 0.33 40.21 11.11
N HIS A 207 1.65 40.45 11.04
CA HIS A 207 2.33 41.37 11.96
C HIS A 207 1.97 42.82 11.67
N SER A 208 1.68 43.21 10.42
CA SER A 208 1.19 44.55 10.09
C SER A 208 -0.29 44.71 10.48
N PHE A 209 -1.14 43.70 10.26
CA PHE A 209 -2.55 43.75 10.67
C PHE A 209 -2.73 43.71 12.20
N ALA A 210 -1.95 42.92 12.94
CA ALA A 210 -2.00 42.92 14.41
C ALA A 210 -1.49 44.24 15.01
N THR A 211 -0.47 44.85 14.40
CA THR A 211 0.04 46.17 14.85
C THR A 211 -0.89 47.32 14.45
N LEU A 212 -1.52 47.28 13.27
CA LEU A 212 -2.55 48.25 12.83
C LEU A 212 -3.83 48.17 13.67
N THR A 213 -4.29 46.97 14.02
CA THR A 213 -5.45 46.80 14.92
C THR A 213 -5.10 47.24 16.35
N PHE A 214 -3.90 46.96 16.83
CA PHE A 214 -3.41 47.45 18.13
C PHE A 214 -3.30 48.98 18.15
N SER A 215 -2.71 49.60 17.13
CA SER A 215 -2.58 51.06 17.03
C SER A 215 -3.92 51.77 16.79
N ASN A 216 -4.85 51.21 16.00
CA ASN A 216 -6.22 51.73 15.87
C ASN A 216 -7.03 51.57 17.17
N SER A 217 -6.83 50.50 17.94
CA SER A 217 -7.45 50.35 19.26
C SER A 217 -6.89 51.34 20.29
N ALA A 218 -5.60 51.67 20.22
CA ALA A 218 -4.96 52.67 21.06
C ALA A 218 -5.43 54.10 20.70
N PHE A 219 -5.63 54.40 19.42
CA PHE A 219 -6.12 55.72 19.00
C PHE A 219 -7.60 55.97 19.38
N SER A 220 -8.44 54.92 19.38
CA SER A 220 -9.82 55.00 19.87
C SER A 220 -9.92 55.15 21.40
N ALA A 221 -8.92 54.69 22.16
CA ALA A 221 -8.92 54.75 23.64
C ALA A 221 -8.38 56.08 24.19
N VAL A 222 -7.57 56.82 23.43
CA VAL A 222 -7.00 58.11 23.85
C VAL A 222 -7.97 59.28 23.65
N GLY A 223 -9.03 59.11 22.85
CA GLY A 223 -10.07 60.14 22.61
C GLY A 223 -11.13 60.31 23.71
N LEU A 224 -11.07 59.56 24.83
CA LEU A 224 -12.13 59.56 25.85
C LEU A 224 -11.71 60.05 27.26
N VAL A 225 -10.53 60.66 27.42
CA VAL A 225 -10.02 61.09 28.75
C VAL A 225 -9.50 62.54 28.76
N ALA A 226 -10.19 63.46 28.09
CA ALA A 226 -9.82 64.88 28.16
C ALA A 226 -11.02 65.83 28.14
N GLU A 227 -11.99 65.65 29.04
CA GLU A 227 -12.94 66.72 29.36
C GLU A 227 -13.55 66.46 30.74
N SER A 228 -12.88 66.90 31.83
CA SER A 228 -13.51 67.23 33.13
C SER A 228 -12.44 67.48 34.21
N ARG A 229 -11.74 68.62 34.16
CA ARG A 229 -11.16 69.22 35.37
C ARG A 229 -10.75 70.68 35.18
N SER A 230 -11.69 71.59 35.40
CA SER A 230 -11.44 72.83 36.16
C SER A 230 -12.72 73.63 36.28
N HIS A 231 -13.22 73.85 37.49
CA HIS A 231 -13.51 75.19 38.01
C HIS A 231 -13.91 75.10 39.48
N LEU A 232 -13.11 75.79 40.30
CA LEU A 232 -13.34 76.06 41.72
C LEU A 232 -14.54 77.02 41.86
N PRO A 233 -15.38 76.91 42.90
CA PRO A 233 -16.37 77.93 43.19
C PRO A 233 -15.76 78.95 44.16
N ASN A 234 -15.68 80.23 43.76
CA ASN A 234 -15.68 81.29 44.76
C ASN A 234 -16.37 82.57 44.26
N THR A 235 -17.35 82.96 45.07
CA THR A 235 -17.91 84.30 45.35
C THR A 235 -18.57 85.17 44.28
N ARG A 236 -19.82 85.53 44.64
CA ARG A 236 -20.43 86.88 44.74
C ARG A 236 -21.45 87.33 43.67
N CYS A 237 -22.62 87.74 44.21
CA CYS A 237 -23.52 88.82 43.76
C CYS A 237 -24.33 88.51 42.47
N PHE A 238 -25.61 88.84 42.30
CA PHE A 238 -26.40 90.00 42.72
C PHE A 238 -27.89 89.78 42.35
N ASN A 239 -28.83 90.34 43.13
CA ASN A 239 -30.21 90.82 42.84
C ASN A 239 -31.20 89.91 42.07
N MET A 240 -32.50 89.82 42.40
CA MET A 240 -33.49 90.81 42.86
C MET A 240 -34.70 90.06 43.46
#